data_AF-A0A7X7IE62-F1
#
_entry.id   AF-A0A7X7IE62-F1
#
_cell.length_a   1.000
_cell.length_b   1.000
_cell.length_c   1.000
_cell.angle_alpha   90.00
_cell.angle_beta   90.00
_cell.angle_gamma   90.00
#
_symmetry.space_group_name_H-M   'P 1'
#
loop_
_entity.id
_entity.type
_entity.pdbx_description
1 polymer ?
#
loop_
_entity_poly.entity_id
_entity_poly.type
_entity_poly.pdbx_seq_one_letter_code
_entity_poly.pdbx_strand_id
1 'polypeptide(L)'
;LVEEARSAVEAGLAGRLMLEFSPDFSYGILAPAFKGNEGYYALSLYARQGCTFLQDGKCTIFCEPFRPLECRFCHHGRAGQGLCCHLAIGSEWNTSKGKRLVHRWLQAQSLEYPKVSGVLCRPKL
;
A
#
# COMPACT_ATOMS: atom_id res chain seq x y z
N LEU A 1 8.77 -7.46 1.14
CA LEU A 1 7.53 -6.73 0.73
C LEU A 1 7.84 -5.35 0.15
N VAL A 2 8.68 -4.53 0.80
CA VAL A 2 9.11 -3.25 0.22
C VAL A 2 9.79 -3.42 -1.15
N GLU A 3 10.58 -4.48 -1.31
CA GLU A 3 11.22 -4.81 -2.61
C GLU A 3 10.22 -5.13 -3.71
N GLU A 4 9.13 -5.82 -3.40
CA GLU A 4 8.09 -6.17 -4.38
C GLU A 4 7.41 -4.91 -4.90
N ALA A 5 7.12 -3.96 -4.00
CA ALA A 5 6.57 -2.65 -4.38
C ALA A 5 7.58 -1.83 -5.19
N ARG A 6 8.88 -1.90 -4.84
CA ARG A 6 9.95 -1.27 -5.64
C ARG A 6 10.00 -1.84 -7.05
N SER A 7 9.98 -3.16 -7.19
CA SER A 7 9.97 -3.83 -8.50
C SER A 7 8.73 -3.47 -9.31
N ALA A 8 7.55 -3.37 -8.70
CA ALA A 8 6.34 -2.91 -9.38
C ALA A 8 6.48 -1.46 -9.89
N VAL A 9 7.04 -0.57 -9.07
CA VAL A 9 7.32 0.82 -9.48
C VAL A 9 8.31 0.86 -10.66
N GLU A 10 9.38 0.08 -10.59
CA GLU A 10 10.41 -0.03 -11.65
C GLU A 10 9.87 -0.65 -12.94
N ALA A 11 8.86 -1.52 -12.84
CA ALA A 11 8.12 -2.07 -13.97
C ALA A 11 7.09 -1.10 -14.58
N GLY A 12 7.07 0.17 -14.15
CA GLY A 12 6.15 1.18 -14.68
C GLY A 12 4.74 1.11 -14.10
N LEU A 13 4.52 0.33 -13.04
CA LEU A 13 3.20 0.18 -12.41
C LEU A 13 2.96 1.18 -11.27
N ALA A 14 3.83 2.17 -11.09
CA ALA A 14 3.74 3.15 -10.00
C ALA A 14 2.35 3.84 -9.92
N GLY A 15 1.81 4.25 -11.07
CA GLY A 15 0.49 4.88 -11.15
C GLY A 15 -0.67 3.93 -10.86
N ARG A 16 -0.46 2.61 -10.82
CA ARG A 16 -1.49 1.61 -10.45
C ARG A 16 -1.45 1.21 -8.98
N LEU A 17 -0.62 1.89 -8.20
CA LEU A 17 -0.55 1.75 -6.76
C LEU A 17 -1.25 2.94 -6.09
N MET A 18 -1.60 2.77 -4.82
CA MET A 18 -2.05 3.84 -3.94
C MET A 18 -1.25 3.81 -2.65
N LEU A 19 -1.21 4.93 -1.93
CA LEU A 19 -0.50 5.07 -0.67
C LEU A 19 -1.46 5.01 0.52
N GLU A 20 -1.32 3.98 1.35
CA GLU A 20 -2.01 3.85 2.64
C GLU A 20 -1.09 4.28 3.77
N PHE A 21 -1.59 5.08 4.71
CA PHE A 21 -0.83 5.48 5.90
C PHE A 21 -1.15 4.59 7.09
N SER A 22 -0.14 4.32 7.91
CA SER A 22 -0.34 3.80 9.26
C SER A 22 -1.27 4.73 10.07
N PRO A 23 -2.02 4.21 11.06
CA PRO A 23 -2.96 5.02 11.84
C PRO A 23 -2.33 6.24 12.53
N ASP A 24 -1.06 6.14 12.91
CA ASP A 24 -0.28 7.21 13.55
C ASP A 24 0.57 8.02 12.56
N PHE A 25 0.42 7.79 11.25
CA PHE A 25 1.18 8.41 10.16
C PHE A 25 2.71 8.22 10.25
N SER A 26 3.21 7.27 11.04
CA SER A 26 4.64 7.04 11.22
C SER A 26 5.34 6.41 10.00
N TYR A 27 4.57 5.75 9.13
CA TYR A 27 4.98 5.21 7.83
C TYR A 27 3.76 5.07 6.89
N GLY A 28 4.05 4.86 5.60
CA GLY A 28 3.05 4.49 4.60
C GLY A 28 3.42 3.20 3.87
N ILE A 29 2.44 2.60 3.19
CA ILE A 29 2.54 1.34 2.44
C ILE A 29 2.00 1.60 1.03
N LEU A 30 2.74 1.18 0.01
CA LEU A 30 2.21 1.11 -1.35
C LEU A 30 1.44 -0.19 -1.54
N ALA A 31 0.16 -0.07 -1.84
CA ALA A 31 -0.74 -1.17 -2.11
C ALA A 31 -1.27 -1.09 -3.56
N PRO A 32 -1.74 -2.20 -4.15
CA PRO A 32 -2.59 -2.14 -5.34
C PRO A 32 -3.70 -1.12 -5.17
N ALA A 33 -3.86 -0.20 -6.13
CA ALA A 33 -4.92 0.78 -6.04
C ALA A 33 -6.31 0.13 -6.15
N PHE A 34 -7.28 0.71 -5.46
CA PHE A 34 -8.67 0.55 -5.85
C PHE A 34 -8.90 1.18 -7.23
N LYS A 35 -9.81 0.61 -8.02
CA LYS A 35 -10.21 1.21 -9.31
C LYS A 35 -10.73 2.63 -9.10
N GLY A 36 -10.15 3.61 -9.79
CA GLY A 36 -10.43 5.04 -9.65
C GLY A 36 -9.57 5.78 -8.62
N ASN A 37 -8.68 5.08 -7.90
CA ASN A 37 -7.79 5.67 -6.89
C ASN A 37 -6.29 5.48 -7.22
N GLU A 38 -6.00 5.16 -8.49
CA GLU A 38 -4.68 5.03 -9.06
C GLU A 38 -3.81 6.28 -8.84
N GLY A 39 -2.58 6.08 -8.35
CA GLY A 39 -1.60 7.16 -8.23
C GLY A 39 -1.87 8.13 -7.09
N TYR A 40 -2.76 7.79 -6.15
CA TYR A 40 -3.18 8.70 -5.08
C TYR A 40 -3.11 8.07 -3.69
N TYR A 41 -3.50 8.82 -2.65
CA TYR A 41 -3.66 8.27 -1.30
C TYR A 41 -4.82 7.28 -1.27
N ALA A 42 -4.77 6.28 -0.39
CA ALA A 42 -5.87 5.35 -0.17
C ALA A 42 -7.09 6.09 0.41
N LEU A 43 -8.10 6.34 -0.43
CA LEU A 43 -9.34 7.02 -0.03
C LEU A 43 -10.45 5.99 0.19
N SER A 44 -11.17 6.13 1.30
CA SER A 44 -12.30 5.26 1.65
C SER A 44 -13.41 5.26 0.61
N LEU A 45 -13.56 6.35 -0.16
CA LEU A 45 -14.51 6.50 -1.26
C LEU A 45 -14.39 5.36 -2.30
N TYR A 46 -13.17 4.86 -2.55
CA TYR A 46 -12.92 3.83 -3.56
C TYR A 46 -12.81 2.42 -2.99
N ALA A 47 -12.93 2.22 -1.68
CA ALA A 47 -12.65 0.95 -1.01
C ALA A 47 -13.51 -0.25 -1.51
N ARG A 48 -14.66 0.04 -2.14
CA ARG A 48 -15.57 -0.98 -2.71
C ARG A 48 -15.41 -1.20 -4.22
N GLN A 49 -14.52 -0.48 -4.88
CA GLN A 49 -14.36 -0.56 -6.34
C GLN A 49 -13.47 -1.73 -6.80
N GLY A 50 -12.90 -2.47 -5.84
CA GLY A 50 -12.02 -3.60 -6.11
C GLY A 50 -10.65 -3.16 -6.64
N CYS A 51 -9.76 -4.13 -6.79
CA CYS A 51 -8.36 -3.90 -7.18
C CYS A 51 -8.22 -3.56 -8.67
N THR A 52 -7.39 -2.57 -9.01
CA THR A 52 -7.08 -2.17 -10.39
C THR A 52 -6.46 -3.31 -11.23
N PHE A 53 -5.76 -4.25 -10.59
CA PHE A 53 -5.19 -5.42 -11.25
C PHE A 53 -6.17 -6.59 -11.39
N LEU A 54 -7.38 -6.50 -10.84
CA LEU A 54 -8.40 -7.53 -11.02
C LEU A 54 -9.23 -7.22 -12.29
N GLN A 55 -8.97 -7.99 -13.34
CA GLN A 55 -9.64 -7.90 -14.64
C GLN A 55 -10.20 -9.28 -15.01
N ASP A 56 -11.48 -9.35 -15.36
CA ASP A 56 -12.18 -10.60 -15.73
C ASP A 56 -11.96 -11.76 -14.74
N GLY A 57 -12.00 -11.44 -13.43
CA GLY A 57 -11.78 -12.40 -12.35
C GLY A 57 -10.34 -12.86 -12.17
N LYS A 58 -9.37 -12.28 -12.89
CA LYS A 58 -7.95 -12.64 -12.86
C LYS A 58 -7.09 -11.48 -12.39
N CYS A 59 -6.06 -11.79 -11.60
CA CYS A 59 -5.05 -10.81 -11.23
C CYS A 59 -4.02 -10.67 -12.35
N THR A 60 -3.96 -9.50 -12.99
CA THR A 60 -3.09 -9.27 -14.17
C THR A 60 -1.60 -9.28 -13.84
N ILE A 61 -1.23 -9.19 -12.56
CA ILE A 61 0.17 -9.22 -12.10
C ILE A 61 0.52 -10.52 -11.37
N PHE A 62 -0.32 -11.56 -11.47
CA PHE A 62 -0.09 -12.82 -10.76
C PHE A 62 1.21 -13.53 -11.19
N CYS A 63 1.53 -13.45 -12.48
CA CYS A 63 2.71 -14.08 -13.09
C CYS A 63 3.95 -13.18 -13.11
N GLU A 64 3.85 -11.95 -12.60
CA GLU A 64 5.00 -11.06 -12.51
C GLU A 64 6.00 -11.59 -11.47
N PRO A 65 7.31 -11.31 -11.63
CA PRO A 65 8.34 -11.71 -10.67
C PRO A 65 8.18 -11.01 -9.31
N PHE A 66 7.32 -9.99 -9.26
CA PHE A 66 6.93 -9.28 -8.05
C PHE A 66 5.43 -9.42 -7.78
N ARG A 67 5.04 -9.43 -6.50
CA ARG A 67 3.64 -9.48 -6.06
C ARG A 67 3.43 -8.46 -4.93
N PRO A 68 2.70 -7.35 -5.19
CA PRO A 68 2.37 -6.37 -4.16
C PRO A 68 1.62 -6.98 -2.98
N LEU A 69 1.73 -6.30 -1.83
CA LEU A 69 1.47 -6.83 -0.49
C LEU A 69 0.17 -7.60 -0.31
N GLU A 70 -0.99 -7.00 -0.59
CA GLU A 70 -2.28 -7.64 -0.35
C GLU A 70 -2.40 -8.98 -1.09
N CYS A 71 -1.83 -9.09 -2.28
CA CYS A 71 -1.94 -10.29 -3.10
C CYS A 71 -1.19 -11.50 -2.51
N ARG A 72 -0.11 -11.30 -1.74
CA ARG A 72 0.60 -12.40 -1.05
C ARG A 72 -0.12 -12.82 0.24
N PHE A 73 -0.81 -11.90 0.91
CA PHE A 73 -1.47 -12.17 2.18
C PHE A 73 -2.94 -12.60 2.03
N CYS A 74 -3.59 -12.30 0.91
CA CYS A 74 -4.93 -12.79 0.56
C CYS A 74 -5.00 -14.30 0.24
N HIS A 75 -3.92 -15.07 0.45
CA HIS A 75 -4.02 -16.52 0.36
C HIS A 75 -4.97 -17.04 1.46
N HIS A 76 -6.09 -17.61 1.04
CA HIS A 76 -7.16 -18.19 1.86
C HIS A 76 -6.72 -19.23 2.91
N GLY A 77 -5.44 -19.66 2.90
CA GLY A 77 -4.86 -20.56 3.90
C GLY A 77 -4.46 -19.91 5.23
N ARG A 78 -4.67 -18.59 5.41
CA ARG A 78 -4.27 -17.85 6.64
C ARG A 78 -5.45 -17.22 7.39
N ALA A 79 -6.62 -17.85 7.35
CA ALA A 79 -7.78 -17.40 8.10
C ALA A 79 -7.43 -17.18 9.59
N GLY A 80 -7.82 -16.02 10.15
CA GLY A 80 -7.53 -15.66 11.54
C GLY A 80 -6.16 -15.01 11.80
N GLN A 81 -5.26 -14.92 10.81
CA GLN A 81 -3.90 -14.35 10.98
C GLN A 81 -3.77 -12.88 10.55
N GLY A 82 -4.90 -12.19 10.33
CA GLY A 82 -4.90 -10.81 9.82
C GLY A 82 -3.97 -9.88 10.59
N LEU A 83 -4.05 -9.90 11.93
CA LEU A 83 -3.20 -9.08 12.80
C LEU A 83 -1.71 -9.39 12.63
N CYS A 84 -1.32 -10.66 12.59
CA CYS A 84 0.08 -11.06 12.38
C CYS A 84 0.60 -10.57 11.02
N CYS A 85 -0.24 -10.63 9.97
CA CYS A 85 0.09 -10.09 8.66
C CYS A 85 0.27 -8.57 8.74
N HIS A 86 -0.65 -7.82 9.34
CA HIS A 86 -0.54 -6.37 9.49
C HIS A 86 0.74 -5.95 10.25
N LEU A 87 1.08 -6.65 11.34
CA LEU A 87 2.29 -6.37 12.12
C LEU A 87 3.56 -6.66 11.32
N ALA A 88 3.61 -7.79 10.61
CA ALA A 88 4.74 -8.14 9.76
C ALA A 88 4.95 -7.10 8.65
N ILE A 89 3.86 -6.68 7.99
CA ILE A 89 3.87 -5.61 7.00
C ILE A 89 4.42 -4.32 7.60
N GLY A 90 3.86 -3.88 8.74
CA GLY A 90 4.29 -2.67 9.43
C GLY A 90 5.77 -2.70 9.77
N SER A 91 6.30 -3.82 10.24
CA SER A 91 7.71 -3.98 10.58
C SER A 91 8.66 -3.82 9.38
N GLU A 92 8.24 -4.24 8.17
CA GLU A 92 9.05 -4.07 6.96
C GLU A 92 8.98 -2.63 6.41
N TRP A 93 7.80 -2.02 6.46
CA TRP A 93 7.55 -0.70 5.87
C TRP A 93 7.97 0.45 6.79
N ASN A 94 7.91 0.26 8.12
CA ASN A 94 8.43 1.21 9.10
C ASN A 94 9.96 1.12 9.24
N THR A 95 10.65 1.13 8.11
CA THR A 95 12.11 1.16 8.02
C THR A 95 12.53 2.33 7.14
N SER A 96 13.78 2.77 7.25
CA SER A 96 14.33 3.81 6.36
C SER A 96 14.19 3.43 4.88
N LYS A 97 14.20 2.14 4.57
CA LYS A 97 14.02 1.61 3.21
C LYS A 97 12.59 1.81 2.71
N GLY A 98 11.58 1.41 3.51
CA GLY A 98 10.16 1.62 3.17
C GLY A 98 9.83 3.11 3.04
N LYS A 99 10.26 3.93 4.01
CA LYS A 99 10.03 5.39 4.00
C LYS A 99 10.63 6.07 2.77
N ARG A 100 11.84 5.67 2.34
CA ARG A 100 12.46 6.19 1.11
C ARG A 100 11.68 5.80 -0.15
N LEU A 101 11.18 4.57 -0.23
CA LEU A 101 10.36 4.15 -1.36
C LEU A 101 9.09 4.99 -1.46
N VAL A 102 8.37 5.16 -0.34
CA VAL A 102 7.17 6.02 -0.29
C VAL A 102 7.49 7.44 -0.72
N HIS A 103 8.59 8.03 -0.21
CA HIS A 103 8.99 9.37 -0.58
C HIS A 103 9.24 9.52 -2.09
N ARG A 104 9.96 8.57 -2.70
CA ARG A 104 10.19 8.56 -4.16
C ARG A 104 8.90 8.40 -4.95
N TRP A 105 7.99 7.54 -4.49
CA TRP A 105 6.71 7.34 -5.13
C TRP A 105 5.85 8.62 -5.06
N LEU A 106 5.79 9.29 -3.92
CA LEU A 106 5.10 10.58 -3.75
C LEU A 106 5.62 11.63 -4.73
N GLN A 107 6.94 11.77 -4.84
CA GLN A 107 7.56 12.66 -5.83
C GLN A 107 7.16 12.32 -7.26
N ALA A 108 7.18 11.03 -7.63
CA ALA A 108 6.78 10.57 -8.95
C ALA A 108 5.29 10.82 -9.26
N GLN A 109 4.43 10.85 -8.23
CA GLN A 109 3.00 11.18 -8.37
C GLN A 109 2.71 12.69 -8.19
N SER A 110 3.73 13.53 -7.95
CA SER A 110 3.56 14.95 -7.62
C SER A 110 2.67 15.17 -6.37
N LEU A 111 2.87 14.33 -5.36
CA LEU A 111 2.19 14.34 -4.07
C LEU A 111 3.18 14.62 -2.93
N GLU A 112 2.65 14.94 -1.76
CA GLU A 112 3.43 15.23 -0.55
C GLU A 112 2.95 14.37 0.64
N TYR A 113 3.70 14.35 1.73
CA TYR A 113 3.13 13.82 2.97
C TYR A 113 2.03 14.77 3.47
N PRO A 114 0.87 14.25 3.92
CA PRO A 114 -0.15 15.07 4.56
C PRO A 114 0.47 15.81 5.75
N LYS A 115 0.31 17.14 5.79
CA LYS A 115 0.71 17.93 6.95
C LYS A 115 -0.27 17.61 8.08
N VAL A 116 0.15 16.78 9.03
CA VAL A 116 -0.62 16.55 10.24
C VAL A 116 -0.52 17.81 11.09
N SER A 117 -1.53 18.69 10.99
CA SER A 117 -1.70 19.82 11.91
C SER A 117 -1.75 19.25 13.33
N GLY A 118 -0.84 19.67 14.20
CA GLY A 118 -0.57 19.06 15.50
C GLY A 118 -1.76 18.98 16.46
N VAL A 119 -2.62 17.98 16.29
CA VAL A 119 -3.52 17.49 17.33
C VAL A 119 -3.20 16.03 17.55
N LEU A 120 -2.33 15.78 18.53
CA LEU A 120 -2.22 14.49 19.21
C LEU A 120 -3.61 14.12 19.72
N CYS A 121 -4.38 13.35 18.95
CA CYS A 121 -5.44 12.54 19.52
C CYS A 121 -4.76 11.48 20.39
N ARG A 122 -4.56 11.80 21.66
CA ARG A 122 -4.29 10.78 22.67
C ARG A 122 -5.45 9.78 22.64
N PRO A 123 -5.20 8.46 22.58
CA PRO A 123 -6.26 7.52 22.85
C PRO A 123 -6.75 7.75 24.28
N LYS A 124 -8.06 7.99 24.45
CA LYS A 124 -8.71 7.83 25.74
C LYS A 124 -8.64 6.34 26.06
N LEU A 125 -7.81 5.98 27.05
CA LEU A 125 -8.03 4.79 27.87
C LEU A 125 -9.09 5.13 28.92
#